data_AF-A0AAU5R8D3-F1
#
_entry.id   AF-A0AAU5R8D3-F1
#
_cell.length_a   1.000
_cell.length_b   1.000
_cell.length_c   1.000
_cell.angle_alpha   90.00
_cell.angle_beta   90.00
_cell.angle_gamma   90.00
#
_symmetry.space_group_name_H-M   'P 1'
#
loop_
_entity.id
_entity.type
_entity.pdbx_description
1 polymer ?
#
loop_
_entity_poly.entity_id
_entity_poly.type
_entity_poly.pdbx_seq_one_letter_code
_entity_poly.pdbx_strand_id
1 'polypeptide(L)'
;MADGQWSPGRTAGHPEEFLPVLDITEPTRQRRLTVLLRLLLLIPHFIVLFFLHIAAVLTVIVGWFAALVLGRLPEPVFRFLAGYLGYRTRVAASEMLLVDRYPPFALVPPTDYPVQIEVRPTDLNRLAVFFRLLLMIPAAVVQSLAMSGWWALSFIWWLITLILGRMPRPLMEATAAVVRFHMRFGAYALMLTPAYPKGLFGDEDLSVGQRYARTLTRPLIMSGAGKALVVLFLVLGIIGGITASFTTPDDGDSNDYGLHPQQTARDVPRQA
;
A
#
# COMPACT_ATOMS: atom_id res chain seq x y z
N MET A 1 -17.70 26.29 -46.57
CA MET A 1 -18.05 24.97 -46.03
C MET A 1 -16.85 24.48 -45.25
N ALA A 2 -16.92 24.60 -43.93
CA ALA A 2 -15.86 24.27 -43.00
C ALA A 2 -16.46 23.36 -41.94
N ASP A 3 -16.20 22.05 -42.02
CA ASP A 3 -16.69 21.08 -41.05
C ASP A 3 -15.57 20.11 -40.67
N GLY A 4 -15.00 20.33 -39.49
CA GLY A 4 -15.09 19.32 -38.44
C GLY A 4 -14.00 18.25 -38.32
N GLN A 5 -12.75 18.47 -38.74
CA GLN A 5 -11.64 17.66 -38.20
C GLN A 5 -11.31 18.09 -36.77
N TRP A 6 -12.14 17.66 -35.82
CA TRP A 6 -11.77 17.60 -34.41
C TRP A 6 -10.72 16.48 -34.28
N SER A 7 -9.46 16.83 -34.51
CA SER A 7 -8.34 16.10 -33.94
C SER A 7 -8.25 16.64 -32.50
N PRO A 8 -8.48 15.83 -31.44
CA PRO A 8 -8.20 16.30 -30.09
C PRO A 8 -6.73 16.71 -30.08
N GLY A 9 -6.52 18.03 -30.07
CA GLY A 9 -5.23 18.64 -30.01
C GLY A 9 -4.51 18.03 -28.83
N ARG A 10 -3.39 17.39 -29.14
CA ARG A 10 -2.26 17.12 -28.24
C ARG A 10 -2.28 18.15 -27.12
N THR A 11 -2.76 17.76 -25.93
CA THR A 11 -2.79 18.64 -24.76
C THR A 11 -1.35 18.94 -24.41
N ALA A 12 -0.91 20.13 -24.83
CA ALA A 12 0.35 20.70 -24.43
C ALA A 12 0.33 20.91 -22.91
N GLY A 13 1.31 20.31 -22.22
CA GLY A 13 1.78 20.76 -20.92
C GLY A 13 0.84 20.53 -19.73
N HIS A 14 0.74 19.28 -19.27
CA HIS A 14 0.95 19.11 -17.83
C HIS A 14 2.46 18.91 -17.66
N PRO A 15 3.18 19.69 -16.82
CA PRO A 15 4.54 19.32 -16.46
C PRO A 15 4.48 17.86 -16.01
N GLU A 16 5.17 16.97 -16.72
CA GLU A 16 4.99 15.52 -16.62
C GLU A 16 4.99 15.11 -15.14
N GLU A 17 3.80 14.84 -14.60
CA GLU A 17 3.62 14.51 -13.19
C GLU A 17 4.33 13.17 -12.96
N PHE A 18 5.55 13.23 -12.42
CA PHE A 18 6.38 12.06 -12.21
C PHE A 18 5.75 11.17 -11.14
N LEU A 19 5.05 10.13 -11.60
CA LEU A 19 4.57 9.06 -10.75
C LEU A 19 5.73 8.12 -10.41
N PRO A 20 5.95 7.79 -9.13
CA PRO A 20 6.91 6.78 -8.75
C PRO A 20 6.70 5.49 -9.56
N VAL A 21 7.78 5.03 -10.18
CA VAL A 21 7.78 3.84 -11.03
C VAL A 21 8.23 2.66 -10.18
N LEU A 22 7.48 1.58 -10.28
CA LEU A 22 7.84 0.29 -9.71
C LEU A 22 8.17 -0.63 -10.88
N ASP A 23 9.33 -1.26 -10.84
CA ASP A 23 9.81 -2.19 -11.86
C ASP A 23 9.97 -3.56 -11.23
N ILE A 24 9.19 -4.55 -11.68
CA ILE A 24 9.19 -5.94 -11.18
C ILE A 24 9.39 -6.91 -12.33
N THR A 25 10.53 -7.59 -12.40
CA THR A 25 10.76 -8.63 -13.41
C THR A 25 9.94 -9.89 -13.11
N GLU A 26 9.32 -10.51 -14.14
CA GLU A 26 8.58 -11.77 -14.01
C GLU A 26 9.46 -12.88 -13.40
N PRO A 27 9.02 -13.56 -12.32
CA PRO A 27 9.70 -14.75 -11.86
C PRO A 27 9.50 -15.88 -12.86
N THR A 28 10.57 -16.35 -13.48
CA THR A 28 10.51 -17.46 -14.46
C THR A 28 10.03 -18.77 -13.83
N ARG A 29 10.33 -19.01 -12.54
CA ARG A 29 9.90 -20.19 -11.77
C ARG A 29 10.07 -19.95 -10.28
N GLN A 30 9.14 -20.40 -9.45
CA GLN A 30 9.26 -20.33 -7.98
C GLN A 30 9.61 -21.70 -7.39
N ARG A 31 10.51 -21.75 -6.42
CA ARG A 31 10.80 -22.98 -5.67
C ARG A 31 9.70 -23.21 -4.63
N ARG A 32 9.05 -24.38 -4.64
CA ARG A 32 7.93 -24.67 -3.71
C ARG A 32 8.33 -24.55 -2.23
N LEU A 33 9.57 -24.93 -1.89
CA LEU A 33 10.11 -24.79 -0.54
C LEU A 33 10.31 -23.32 -0.13
N THR A 34 10.72 -22.45 -1.05
CA THR A 34 10.89 -21.01 -0.75
C THR A 34 9.54 -20.31 -0.65
N VAL A 35 8.48 -20.84 -1.25
CA VAL A 35 7.09 -20.39 -1.07
C VAL A 35 6.54 -20.83 0.29
N LEU A 36 6.71 -22.12 0.64
CA LEU A 36 6.26 -22.68 1.92
C LEU A 36 6.88 -21.99 3.12
N LEU A 37 8.22 -21.85 3.11
CA LEU A 37 8.98 -21.28 4.22
C LEU A 37 9.11 -19.77 4.12
N ARG A 38 8.43 -19.11 3.16
CA ARG A 38 8.68 -17.69 2.90
C ARG A 38 8.40 -16.80 4.10
N LEU A 39 7.26 -17.03 4.76
CA LEU A 39 6.86 -16.24 5.92
C LEU A 39 7.87 -16.38 7.06
N LEU A 40 8.41 -17.59 7.26
CA LEU A 40 9.48 -17.85 8.24
C LEU A 40 10.79 -17.14 7.85
N LEU A 41 11.19 -17.20 6.57
CA LEU A 41 12.40 -16.56 6.06
C LEU A 41 12.36 -15.02 6.14
N LEU A 42 11.16 -14.43 6.14
CA LEU A 42 10.95 -12.98 6.25
C LEU A 42 10.89 -12.46 7.70
N ILE A 43 10.90 -13.32 8.71
CA ILE A 43 10.91 -12.88 10.13
C ILE A 43 12.04 -11.88 10.42
N PRO A 44 13.30 -12.10 9.99
CA PRO A 44 14.36 -11.12 10.20
C PRO A 44 14.09 -9.80 9.47
N HIS A 45 13.45 -9.83 8.30
CA HIS A 45 13.06 -8.62 7.57
C HIS A 45 12.00 -7.82 8.30
N PHE A 46 11.03 -8.48 8.95
CA PHE A 46 10.01 -7.79 9.75
C PHE A 46 10.62 -7.08 10.97
N ILE A 47 11.62 -7.69 11.62
CA ILE A 47 12.37 -7.04 12.71
C ILE A 47 13.10 -5.80 12.20
N VAL A 48 13.82 -5.89 11.08
CA VAL A 48 14.51 -4.73 10.49
C VAL A 48 13.51 -3.65 10.06
N LEU A 49 12.39 -4.04 9.44
CA LEU A 49 11.33 -3.12 9.04
C LEU A 49 10.72 -2.39 10.25
N PHE A 50 10.56 -3.06 11.39
CA PHE A 50 10.05 -2.44 12.60
C PHE A 50 10.93 -1.28 13.06
N PHE A 51 12.25 -1.49 13.17
CA PHE A 51 13.18 -0.41 13.53
C PHE A 51 13.28 0.68 12.47
N LEU A 52 13.34 0.30 11.19
CA LEU A 52 13.33 1.27 10.08
C LEU A 52 12.04 2.09 10.05
N HIS A 53 10.90 1.49 10.39
CA HIS A 53 9.61 2.17 10.46
C HIS A 53 9.62 3.26 11.54
N ILE A 54 10.13 2.94 12.74
CA ILE A 54 10.28 3.93 13.82
C ILE A 54 11.16 5.09 13.35
N ALA A 55 12.32 4.78 12.75
CA ALA A 55 13.21 5.81 12.21
C ALA A 55 12.54 6.62 11.08
N ALA A 56 11.72 6.00 10.24
CA ALA A 56 10.95 6.66 9.17
C ALA A 56 9.90 7.61 9.73
N VAL A 57 9.18 7.25 10.78
CA VAL A 57 8.21 8.13 11.44
C VAL A 57 8.90 9.40 11.95
N LEU A 58 10.01 9.25 12.68
CA LEU A 58 10.79 10.40 13.17
C LEU A 58 11.32 11.27 12.02
N THR A 59 11.83 10.62 10.96
CA THR A 59 12.36 11.32 9.78
C THR A 59 11.26 12.04 9.01
N VAL A 60 10.05 11.48 8.93
CA VAL A 60 8.88 12.11 8.32
C VAL A 60 8.47 13.36 9.09
N ILE A 61 8.48 13.33 10.42
CA ILE A 61 8.14 14.51 11.23
C ILE A 61 9.11 15.66 10.91
N VAL A 62 10.42 15.39 10.94
CA VAL A 62 11.45 16.37 10.57
C VAL A 62 11.29 16.82 9.10
N GLY A 63 11.04 15.88 8.20
CA GLY A 63 10.81 16.13 6.78
C GLY A 63 9.58 16.98 6.51
N TRP A 64 8.52 16.86 7.30
CA TRP A 64 7.30 17.64 7.15
C TRP A 64 7.55 19.11 7.46
N PHE A 65 8.22 19.42 8.59
CA PHE A 65 8.63 20.80 8.90
C PHE A 65 9.58 21.36 7.84
N ALA A 66 10.58 20.57 7.42
CA ALA A 66 11.50 20.99 6.38
C ALA A 66 10.78 21.26 5.04
N ALA A 67 9.83 20.42 4.65
CA ALA A 67 9.05 20.60 3.42
C ALA A 67 8.15 21.85 3.48
N LEU A 68 7.58 22.21 4.64
CA LEU A 68 6.81 23.44 4.79
C LEU A 68 7.67 24.70 4.66
N VAL A 69 8.90 24.68 5.17
CA VAL A 69 9.81 25.83 5.16
C VAL A 69 10.55 25.95 3.83
N LEU A 70 11.11 24.84 3.32
CA LEU A 70 11.94 24.82 2.11
C LEU A 70 11.11 24.59 0.84
N GLY A 71 9.89 24.05 0.95
CA GLY A 71 9.14 23.58 -0.22
C GLY A 71 9.70 22.31 -0.85
N ARG A 72 10.63 21.61 -0.19
CA ARG A 72 11.24 20.34 -0.65
C ARG A 72 11.83 19.57 0.53
N LEU A 73 12.05 18.27 0.35
CA LEU A 73 12.76 17.46 1.35
C LEU A 73 14.28 17.71 1.28
N PRO A 74 14.97 17.88 2.43
CA PRO A 74 16.43 17.86 2.47
C PRO A 74 16.99 16.53 1.97
N GLU A 75 18.14 16.57 1.29
CA GLU A 75 18.75 15.39 0.65
C GLU A 75 18.91 14.18 1.61
N PRO A 76 19.39 14.34 2.87
CA PRO A 76 19.53 13.19 3.77
C PRO A 76 18.19 12.54 4.14
N VAL A 77 17.16 13.37 4.33
CA VAL A 77 15.79 12.94 4.66
C VAL A 77 15.20 12.20 3.47
N PHE A 78 15.30 12.79 2.27
CA PHE A 78 14.83 12.17 1.03
C PHE A 78 15.48 10.80 0.82
N ARG A 79 16.82 10.72 0.90
CA ARG A 79 17.58 9.49 0.66
C ARG A 79 17.19 8.37 1.63
N PHE A 80 17.02 8.69 2.91
CA PHE A 80 16.60 7.71 3.90
C PHE A 80 15.17 7.21 3.63
N LEU A 81 14.21 8.12 3.42
CA LEU A 81 12.82 7.76 3.18
C LEU A 81 12.64 6.99 1.87
N ALA A 82 13.36 7.35 0.81
CA ALA A 82 13.36 6.62 -0.45
C ALA A 82 13.94 5.21 -0.28
N GLY A 83 15.05 5.07 0.46
CA GLY A 83 15.63 3.77 0.80
C GLY A 83 14.69 2.90 1.62
N TYR A 84 14.03 3.47 2.63
CA TYR A 84 13.02 2.79 3.44
C TYR A 84 11.83 2.33 2.60
N LEU A 85 11.29 3.20 1.75
CA LEU A 85 10.19 2.84 0.85
C LEU A 85 10.58 1.68 -0.07
N GLY A 86 11.77 1.75 -0.67
CA GLY A 86 12.28 0.69 -1.53
C GLY A 86 12.44 -0.64 -0.78
N TYR A 87 13.01 -0.61 0.42
CA TYR A 87 13.17 -1.81 1.24
C TYR A 87 11.82 -2.44 1.59
N ARG A 88 10.85 -1.63 2.03
CA ARG A 88 9.49 -2.07 2.33
C ARG A 88 8.79 -2.66 1.11
N THR A 89 8.93 -2.05 -0.06
CA THR A 89 8.35 -2.57 -1.32
C THR A 89 8.98 -3.89 -1.74
N ARG A 90 10.31 -4.06 -1.56
CA ARG A 90 10.99 -5.34 -1.83
C ARG A 90 10.49 -6.47 -0.94
N VAL A 91 10.33 -6.19 0.36
CA VAL A 91 9.79 -7.16 1.33
C VAL A 91 8.35 -7.52 0.98
N ALA A 92 7.49 -6.53 0.71
CA ALA A 92 6.10 -6.76 0.31
C ALA A 92 5.99 -7.58 -0.98
N ALA A 93 6.82 -7.29 -1.99
CA ALA A 93 6.83 -8.07 -3.24
C ALA A 93 7.27 -9.53 -3.01
N SER A 94 8.22 -9.77 -2.09
CA SER A 94 8.62 -11.13 -1.70
C SER A 94 7.50 -11.84 -0.94
N GLU A 95 6.91 -11.18 0.06
CA GLU A 95 5.79 -11.67 0.89
C GLU A 95 4.59 -12.07 0.04
N MET A 96 4.22 -11.22 -0.92
CA MET A 96 3.11 -11.47 -1.85
C MET A 96 3.46 -12.38 -3.02
N LEU A 97 4.62 -13.05 -2.97
CA LEU A 97 5.07 -14.04 -3.96
C LEU A 97 5.20 -13.46 -5.39
N LEU A 98 5.44 -12.16 -5.53
CA LEU A 98 5.74 -11.54 -6.83
C LEU A 98 7.17 -11.79 -7.29
N VAL A 99 8.08 -12.16 -6.39
CA VAL A 99 9.51 -12.36 -6.67
C VAL A 99 10.03 -13.57 -5.91
N ASP A 100 10.82 -14.44 -6.55
CA ASP A 100 11.39 -15.63 -5.88
C ASP A 100 12.74 -15.37 -5.17
N ARG A 101 13.39 -14.24 -5.48
CA ARG A 101 14.70 -13.89 -4.91
C ARG A 101 14.54 -13.31 -3.50
N TYR A 102 15.37 -13.76 -2.56
CA TYR A 102 15.37 -13.27 -1.19
C TYR A 102 15.80 -11.79 -1.14
N PRO A 103 15.08 -10.91 -0.40
CA PRO A 103 15.42 -9.48 -0.37
C PRO A 103 16.75 -9.20 0.35
N PRO A 104 17.65 -8.37 -0.22
CA PRO A 104 18.89 -7.99 0.44
C PRO A 104 18.60 -7.06 1.63
N PHE A 105 19.36 -7.22 2.72
CA PHE A 105 19.37 -6.32 3.90
C PHE A 105 20.11 -5.01 3.61
N ALA A 106 19.65 -4.29 2.59
CA ALA A 106 20.22 -3.02 2.18
C ALA A 106 19.11 -2.07 1.77
N LEU A 107 19.23 -0.78 2.11
CA LEU A 107 18.27 0.26 1.68
C LEU A 107 18.34 0.49 0.16
N VAL A 108 19.55 0.46 -0.39
CA VAL A 108 19.81 0.49 -1.84
C VAL A 108 20.11 -0.93 -2.30
N PRO A 109 19.28 -1.54 -3.16
CA PRO A 109 19.52 -2.89 -3.66
C PRO A 109 20.58 -2.87 -4.77
N PRO A 110 21.21 -4.03 -5.05
CA PRO A 110 21.95 -4.23 -6.29
C PRO A 110 21.09 -3.91 -7.53
N THR A 111 21.71 -3.42 -8.60
CA THR A 111 21.00 -3.01 -9.83
C THR A 111 20.34 -4.18 -10.56
N ASP A 112 20.82 -5.41 -10.35
CA ASP A 112 20.27 -6.65 -10.90
C ASP A 112 19.12 -7.24 -10.07
N TYR A 113 18.73 -6.60 -8.95
CA TYR A 113 17.62 -7.08 -8.14
C TYR A 113 16.29 -6.86 -8.88
N PRO A 114 15.38 -7.85 -8.90
CA PRO A 114 14.17 -7.82 -9.74
C PRO A 114 13.11 -6.80 -9.31
N VAL A 115 13.26 -6.14 -8.15
CA VAL A 115 12.33 -5.09 -7.69
C VAL A 115 13.10 -3.79 -7.53
N GLN A 116 12.87 -2.86 -8.45
CA GLN A 116 13.45 -1.53 -8.42
C GLN A 116 12.35 -0.47 -8.27
N ILE A 117 12.67 0.59 -7.53
CA ILE A 117 11.81 1.75 -7.40
C ILE A 117 12.52 2.98 -7.97
N GLU A 118 11.82 3.76 -8.77
CA GLU A 118 12.32 5.02 -9.30
C GLU A 118 11.59 6.18 -8.60
N VAL A 119 12.32 6.89 -7.75
CA VAL A 119 11.86 8.07 -7.03
C VAL A 119 12.92 9.16 -7.21
N ARG A 120 12.49 10.39 -7.49
CA ARG A 120 13.38 11.52 -7.77
C ARG A 120 13.09 12.65 -6.79
N PRO A 121 14.11 13.38 -6.30
CA PRO A 121 13.89 14.61 -5.54
C PRO A 121 13.11 15.60 -6.40
N THR A 122 12.10 16.23 -5.81
CA THR A 122 11.20 17.16 -6.49
C THR A 122 10.72 18.21 -5.51
N ASP A 123 10.28 19.35 -6.04
CA ASP A 123 9.64 20.38 -5.24
C ASP A 123 8.23 19.94 -4.82
N LEU A 124 7.82 20.43 -3.66
CA LEU A 124 6.57 20.13 -2.98
C LEU A 124 5.78 21.42 -2.75
N ASN A 125 4.49 21.39 -3.07
CA ASN A 125 3.59 22.48 -2.71
C ASN A 125 3.36 22.46 -1.19
N ARG A 126 3.73 23.55 -0.50
CA ARG A 126 3.61 23.70 0.97
C ARG A 126 2.17 23.50 1.46
N LEU A 127 1.18 24.03 0.73
CA LEU A 127 -0.24 23.84 1.08
C LEU A 127 -0.64 22.38 0.94
N ALA A 128 -0.17 21.71 -0.12
CA ALA A 128 -0.42 20.28 -0.31
C ALA A 128 0.26 19.43 0.77
N VAL A 129 1.43 19.84 1.27
CA VAL A 129 2.12 19.19 2.41
C VAL A 129 1.34 19.40 3.71
N PHE A 130 0.83 20.60 3.94
CA PHE A 130 0.03 20.91 5.14
C PHE A 130 -1.28 20.12 5.16
N PHE A 131 -2.03 20.12 4.06
CA PHE A 131 -3.29 19.37 3.93
C PHE A 131 -3.10 17.91 3.50
N ARG A 132 -1.87 17.40 3.51
CA ARG A 132 -1.56 16.06 2.99
C ARG A 132 -2.32 14.95 3.69
N LEU A 133 -2.52 15.08 5.00
CA LEU A 133 -3.29 14.13 5.81
C LEU A 133 -4.76 14.05 5.39
N LEU A 134 -5.34 15.16 4.94
CA LEU A 134 -6.71 15.19 4.41
C LEU A 134 -6.74 14.64 2.98
N LEU A 135 -5.80 15.05 2.14
CA LEU A 135 -5.70 14.61 0.74
C LEU A 135 -5.44 13.10 0.64
N MET A 136 -4.74 12.50 1.59
CA MET A 136 -4.48 11.06 1.57
C MET A 136 -5.72 10.23 1.88
N ILE A 137 -6.80 10.78 2.45
CA ILE A 137 -7.96 9.97 2.90
C ILE A 137 -8.57 9.14 1.75
N PRO A 138 -8.90 9.70 0.57
CA PRO A 138 -9.47 8.90 -0.52
C PRO A 138 -8.51 7.80 -0.99
N ALA A 139 -7.22 8.12 -1.14
CA ALA A 139 -6.22 7.14 -1.52
C ALA A 139 -5.99 6.07 -0.43
N ALA A 140 -6.07 6.45 0.84
CA ALA A 140 -5.94 5.54 1.98
C ALA A 140 -7.11 4.56 2.03
N VAL A 141 -8.33 5.00 1.70
CA VAL A 141 -9.50 4.12 1.56
C VAL A 141 -9.28 3.13 0.41
N VAL A 142 -8.91 3.60 -0.79
CA VAL A 142 -8.66 2.70 -1.93
C VAL A 142 -7.56 1.68 -1.61
N GLN A 143 -6.47 2.15 -0.99
CA GLN A 143 -5.38 1.28 -0.57
C GLN A 143 -5.82 0.28 0.50
N SER A 144 -6.56 0.71 1.52
CA SER A 144 -6.96 -0.15 2.63
C SER A 144 -7.88 -1.26 2.14
N LEU A 145 -8.84 -0.93 1.28
CA LEU A 145 -9.76 -1.90 0.65
C LEU A 145 -9.00 -2.89 -0.23
N ALA A 146 -8.08 -2.41 -1.07
CA ALA A 146 -7.29 -3.27 -1.95
C ALA A 146 -6.39 -4.22 -1.14
N MET A 147 -5.74 -3.72 -0.09
CA MET A 147 -4.89 -4.52 0.80
C MET A 147 -5.71 -5.53 1.61
N SER A 148 -6.83 -5.12 2.22
CA SER A 148 -7.65 -6.02 3.03
C SER A 148 -8.27 -7.14 2.20
N GLY A 149 -8.75 -6.82 0.99
CA GLY A 149 -9.25 -7.83 0.06
C GLY A 149 -8.18 -8.80 -0.43
N TRP A 150 -6.96 -8.31 -0.68
CA TRP A 150 -5.82 -9.19 -0.97
C TRP A 150 -5.53 -10.13 0.20
N TRP A 151 -5.46 -9.59 1.42
CA TRP A 151 -5.21 -10.37 2.63
C TRP A 151 -6.28 -11.43 2.89
N ALA A 152 -7.55 -11.12 2.64
CA ALA A 152 -8.66 -12.06 2.77
C ALA A 152 -8.50 -13.32 1.92
N LEU A 153 -7.81 -13.22 0.77
CA LEU A 153 -7.57 -14.33 -0.14
C LEU A 153 -6.12 -14.84 -0.10
N SER A 154 -5.26 -14.25 0.73
CA SER A 154 -3.83 -14.56 0.78
C SER A 154 -3.53 -16.03 1.02
N PHE A 155 -4.29 -16.71 1.90
CA PHE A 155 -4.13 -18.14 2.16
C PHE A 155 -4.46 -18.99 0.93
N ILE A 156 -5.52 -18.63 0.19
CA ILE A 156 -5.91 -19.31 -1.05
C ILE A 156 -4.84 -19.13 -2.12
N TRP A 157 -4.30 -17.91 -2.25
CA TRP A 157 -3.22 -17.59 -3.19
C TRP A 157 -1.91 -18.29 -2.85
N TRP A 158 -1.56 -18.33 -1.58
CA TRP A 158 -0.42 -19.07 -1.08
C TRP A 158 -0.54 -20.57 -1.39
N LEU A 159 -1.73 -21.16 -1.21
CA LEU A 159 -1.96 -22.57 -1.56
C LEU A 159 -1.89 -22.81 -3.07
N ILE A 160 -2.51 -21.96 -3.89
CA ILE A 160 -2.47 -22.06 -5.35
C ILE A 160 -1.04 -22.00 -5.87
N THR A 161 -0.24 -21.04 -5.40
CA THR A 161 1.17 -20.88 -5.80
C THR A 161 2.03 -22.06 -5.34
N LEU A 162 1.78 -22.61 -4.16
CA LEU A 162 2.46 -23.81 -3.65
C LEU A 162 2.20 -25.05 -4.52
N ILE A 163 0.94 -25.27 -4.93
CA ILE A 163 0.54 -26.41 -5.76
C ILE A 163 1.04 -26.26 -7.19
N LEU A 164 0.84 -25.07 -7.78
CA LEU A 164 1.15 -24.81 -9.19
C LEU A 164 2.65 -24.55 -9.42
N GLY A 165 3.40 -24.17 -8.37
CA GLY A 165 4.82 -23.80 -8.45
C GLY A 165 5.09 -22.52 -9.26
N ARG A 166 4.03 -21.78 -9.60
CA ARG A 166 4.04 -20.50 -10.31
C ARG A 166 2.77 -19.72 -10.01
N MET A 167 2.84 -18.41 -10.06
CA MET A 167 1.68 -17.54 -9.89
C MET A 167 0.88 -17.45 -11.21
N PRO A 168 -0.45 -17.66 -11.19
CA PRO A 168 -1.29 -17.40 -12.37
C PRO A 168 -1.15 -15.95 -12.84
N ARG A 169 -1.11 -15.73 -14.17
CA ARG A 169 -0.91 -14.38 -14.74
C ARG A 169 -1.91 -13.32 -14.24
N PRO A 170 -3.23 -13.57 -14.23
CA PRO A 170 -4.18 -12.57 -13.74
C PRO A 170 -3.96 -12.20 -12.27
N LEU A 171 -3.55 -13.19 -11.45
CA LEU A 171 -3.25 -12.98 -10.04
C LEU A 171 -2.00 -12.13 -9.87
N MET A 172 -0.94 -12.43 -10.64
CA MET A 172 0.29 -11.64 -10.65
C MET A 172 0.05 -10.19 -11.06
N GLU A 173 -0.74 -9.96 -12.13
CA GLU A 173 -1.14 -8.61 -12.58
C GLU A 173 -1.86 -7.83 -11.47
N ALA A 174 -2.87 -8.46 -10.85
CA ALA A 174 -3.65 -7.84 -9.78
C ALA A 174 -2.81 -7.55 -8.53
N THR A 175 -1.93 -8.46 -8.15
CA THR A 175 -1.02 -8.28 -6.99
C THR A 175 0.00 -7.18 -7.27
N ALA A 176 0.58 -7.17 -8.47
CA ALA A 176 1.52 -6.13 -8.90
C ALA A 176 0.84 -4.75 -8.91
N ALA A 177 -0.43 -4.67 -9.31
CA ALA A 177 -1.23 -3.46 -9.21
C ALA A 177 -1.40 -2.97 -7.77
N VAL A 178 -1.74 -3.88 -6.83
CA VAL A 178 -1.86 -3.56 -5.40
C VAL A 178 -0.53 -3.08 -4.82
N VAL A 179 0.57 -3.78 -5.08
CA VAL A 179 1.91 -3.39 -4.60
C VAL A 179 2.35 -2.05 -5.19
N ARG A 180 2.09 -1.81 -6.47
CA ARG A 180 2.37 -0.54 -7.15
C ARG A 180 1.59 0.61 -6.52
N PHE A 181 0.28 0.43 -6.30
CA PHE A 181 -0.54 1.45 -5.66
C PHE A 181 -0.09 1.70 -4.21
N HIS A 182 0.24 0.65 -3.47
CA HIS A 182 0.76 0.74 -2.10
C HIS A 182 2.12 1.45 -2.02
N MET A 183 2.99 1.24 -2.99
CA MET A 183 4.27 1.95 -3.13
C MET A 183 4.03 3.43 -3.47
N ARG A 184 3.13 3.74 -4.41
CA ARG A 184 2.78 5.13 -4.77
C ARG A 184 2.15 5.88 -3.62
N PHE A 185 1.20 5.26 -2.91
CA PHE A 185 0.64 5.82 -1.69
C PHE A 185 1.73 6.06 -0.65
N GLY A 186 2.62 5.09 -0.43
CA GLY A 186 3.75 5.25 0.49
C GLY A 186 4.67 6.40 0.09
N ALA A 187 4.98 6.56 -1.19
CA ALA A 187 5.77 7.69 -1.69
C ALA A 187 5.07 9.03 -1.43
N TYR A 188 3.76 9.11 -1.64
CA TYR A 188 2.98 10.31 -1.36
C TYR A 188 2.94 10.61 0.15
N ALA A 189 2.67 9.60 0.99
CA ALA A 189 2.62 9.73 2.44
C ALA A 189 3.97 10.13 3.05
N LEU A 190 5.07 9.58 2.55
CA LEU A 190 6.44 9.93 2.93
C LEU A 190 6.96 11.22 2.27
N MET A 191 6.11 11.92 1.51
CA MET A 191 6.43 13.19 0.84
C MET A 191 7.53 13.10 -0.21
N LEU A 192 7.78 11.91 -0.76
CA LEU A 192 8.76 11.65 -1.79
C LEU A 192 8.30 12.06 -3.20
N THR A 193 7.00 12.29 -3.38
CA THR A 193 6.42 12.78 -4.63
C THR A 193 5.25 13.73 -4.33
N PRO A 194 5.01 14.79 -5.12
CA PRO A 194 3.77 15.57 -5.07
C PRO A 194 2.61 14.86 -5.77
N ALA A 195 2.91 13.86 -6.60
CA ALA A 195 1.94 13.21 -7.48
C ALA A 195 0.93 12.37 -6.69
N TYR A 196 -0.36 12.55 -6.98
CA TYR A 196 -1.41 11.81 -6.28
C TYR A 196 -1.41 10.33 -6.70
N PRO A 197 -1.51 9.37 -5.77
CA PRO A 197 -1.49 7.95 -6.11
C PRO A 197 -2.70 7.58 -7.00
N LYS A 198 -2.40 7.17 -8.24
CA LYS A 198 -3.38 6.76 -9.26
C LYS A 198 -2.90 5.54 -10.04
N GLY A 199 -3.74 4.99 -10.92
CA GLY A 199 -3.41 3.88 -11.81
C GLY A 199 -3.48 2.49 -11.16
N LEU A 200 -4.48 2.25 -10.30
CA LEU A 200 -4.72 0.93 -9.71
C LEU A 200 -5.09 -0.13 -10.77
N PHE A 201 -5.78 0.26 -11.86
CA PHE A 201 -6.23 -0.67 -12.92
C PHE A 201 -5.25 -0.79 -14.10
N GLY A 202 -3.97 -0.51 -13.85
CA GLY A 202 -2.92 -0.50 -14.86
C GLY A 202 -2.76 0.84 -15.56
N ASP A 203 -1.92 0.83 -16.58
CA ASP A 203 -1.69 1.96 -17.48
C ASP A 203 -2.53 1.73 -18.76
N GLU A 204 -3.17 2.78 -19.26
CA GLU A 204 -3.80 2.73 -20.59
C GLU A 204 -2.67 2.63 -21.63
N ASP A 205 -2.79 1.68 -22.56
CA ASP A 205 -1.85 1.54 -23.67
C ASP A 205 -1.74 2.90 -24.37
N LEU A 206 -0.62 3.62 -24.15
CA LEU A 206 0.12 4.51 -25.07
C LEU A 206 1.08 5.45 -24.29
N SER A 207 2.26 5.67 -24.87
CA SER A 207 3.24 6.76 -24.59
C SER A 207 4.37 6.57 -23.56
N VAL A 208 4.76 5.36 -23.16
CA VAL A 208 6.15 5.20 -22.68
C VAL A 208 7.04 5.16 -23.92
N GLY A 209 7.79 6.25 -24.16
CA GLY A 209 8.83 6.26 -25.18
C GLY A 209 9.68 4.99 -25.07
N GLN A 210 9.88 4.29 -26.19
CA GLN A 210 10.51 2.98 -26.40
C GLN A 210 11.91 2.74 -25.77
N ARG A 211 12.38 3.56 -24.83
CA ARG A 211 13.75 3.55 -24.30
C ARG A 211 13.97 2.63 -23.10
N TYR A 212 12.93 2.04 -22.52
CA TYR A 212 13.08 1.07 -21.41
C TYR A 212 12.56 -0.30 -21.84
N ALA A 213 13.29 -1.37 -21.48
CA ALA A 213 12.82 -2.74 -21.65
C ALA A 213 11.46 -2.90 -20.97
N ARG A 214 10.47 -3.49 -21.67
CA ARG A 214 9.15 -3.73 -21.08
C ARG A 214 9.29 -4.72 -19.93
N THR A 215 8.92 -4.29 -18.74
CA THR A 215 8.83 -5.14 -17.55
C THR A 215 7.37 -5.20 -17.07
N LEU A 216 6.99 -6.14 -16.18
CA LEU A 216 5.59 -6.36 -15.77
C LEU A 216 4.83 -5.10 -15.39
N THR A 217 5.51 -4.19 -14.70
CA THR A 217 4.90 -3.00 -14.11
C THR A 217 5.27 -1.73 -14.86
N ARG A 218 5.93 -1.85 -16.02
CA ARG A 218 6.43 -0.73 -16.85
C ARG A 218 6.24 -0.99 -18.36
N PRO A 219 5.10 -0.62 -18.96
CA PRO A 219 3.83 -0.25 -18.31
C PRO A 219 3.09 -1.47 -17.74
N LEU A 220 2.25 -1.26 -16.71
CA LEU A 220 1.42 -2.34 -16.16
C LEU A 220 0.15 -2.50 -17.01
N ILE A 221 0.15 -3.45 -17.93
CA ILE A 221 -1.02 -3.78 -18.75
C ILE A 221 -1.78 -4.93 -18.09
N MET A 222 -3.07 -4.72 -17.80
CA MET A 222 -3.90 -5.71 -17.12
C MET A 222 -4.89 -6.37 -18.07
N SER A 223 -4.95 -7.70 -18.02
CA SER A 223 -6.01 -8.48 -18.65
C SER A 223 -7.38 -8.21 -18.01
N GLY A 224 -8.46 -8.57 -18.71
CA GLY A 224 -9.82 -8.48 -18.14
C GLY A 224 -9.96 -9.27 -16.83
N ALA A 225 -9.34 -10.45 -16.76
CA ALA A 225 -9.30 -11.27 -15.54
C ALA A 225 -8.48 -10.62 -14.41
N GLY A 226 -7.36 -9.98 -14.73
CA GLY A 226 -6.56 -9.23 -13.74
C GLY A 226 -7.33 -8.05 -13.16
N LYS A 227 -8.05 -7.29 -14.00
CA LYS A 227 -8.95 -6.21 -13.55
C LYS A 227 -10.08 -6.73 -12.67
N ALA A 228 -10.70 -7.85 -13.05
CA ALA A 228 -11.74 -8.49 -12.26
C ALA A 228 -11.24 -8.91 -10.87
N LEU A 229 -10.01 -9.40 -10.75
CA LEU A 229 -9.39 -9.73 -9.46
C LEU A 229 -9.16 -8.48 -8.59
N VAL A 230 -8.73 -7.36 -9.17
CA VAL A 230 -8.61 -6.10 -8.42
C VAL A 230 -9.97 -5.64 -7.89
N VAL A 231 -11.02 -5.73 -8.72
CA VAL A 231 -12.40 -5.44 -8.27
C VAL A 231 -12.80 -6.38 -7.13
N LEU A 232 -12.52 -7.68 -7.25
CA LEU A 232 -12.78 -8.66 -6.21
C LEU A 232 -12.09 -8.28 -4.89
N PHE A 233 -10.83 -7.84 -4.92
CA PHE A 233 -10.14 -7.37 -3.72
C PHE A 233 -10.85 -6.16 -3.11
N LEU A 234 -11.22 -5.16 -3.91
CA LEU A 234 -11.94 -3.99 -3.38
C LEU A 234 -13.27 -4.38 -2.73
N VAL A 235 -14.05 -5.27 -3.37
CA VAL A 235 -15.33 -5.75 -2.83
C VAL A 235 -15.13 -6.51 -1.52
N LEU A 236 -14.18 -7.45 -1.47
CA LEU A 236 -13.88 -8.18 -0.25
C LEU A 236 -13.35 -7.28 0.86
N GLY A 237 -12.58 -6.26 0.51
CA GLY A 237 -12.10 -5.27 1.46
C GLY A 237 -13.24 -4.45 2.07
N ILE A 238 -14.26 -4.12 1.27
CA ILE A 238 -15.47 -3.43 1.75
C ILE A 238 -16.23 -4.35 2.70
N ILE A 239 -16.47 -5.61 2.30
CA ILE A 239 -17.16 -6.60 3.12
C ILE A 239 -16.45 -6.79 4.47
N GLY A 240 -15.12 -6.96 4.47
CA GLY A 240 -14.32 -7.13 5.68
C GLY A 240 -14.30 -5.89 6.59
N GLY A 241 -14.30 -4.68 6.01
CA GLY A 241 -14.38 -3.45 6.79
C GLY A 241 -15.74 -3.26 7.47
N ILE A 242 -16.82 -3.65 6.79
CA ILE A 242 -18.19 -3.61 7.34
C ILE A 242 -18.34 -4.59 8.50
N THR A 243 -17.90 -5.85 8.35
CA THR A 243 -18.04 -6.87 9.40
C THR A 243 -17.29 -6.51 10.68
N ALA A 244 -16.06 -6.00 10.56
CA ALA A 244 -15.26 -5.56 11.70
C ALA A 244 -15.93 -4.42 12.50
N SER A 245 -16.72 -3.57 11.83
CA SER A 245 -17.42 -2.44 12.48
C SER A 245 -18.61 -2.90 13.34
N PHE A 246 -19.24 -4.03 12.99
CA PHE A 246 -20.40 -4.58 13.72
C PHE A 246 -20.04 -5.52 14.87
N THR A 247 -18.83 -6.08 14.86
CA THR A 247 -18.40 -7.05 15.89
C THR A 247 -17.74 -6.43 17.11
N THR A 248 -17.60 -5.10 17.16
CA THR A 248 -17.21 -4.40 18.40
C THR A 248 -18.37 -4.53 19.38
N PRO A 249 -18.28 -5.34 20.45
CA PRO A 249 -19.30 -5.32 21.47
C PRO A 249 -19.29 -3.91 22.05
N ASP A 250 -20.44 -3.25 22.02
CA ASP A 250 -20.69 -2.08 22.82
C ASP A 250 -20.62 -2.51 24.29
N ASP A 251 -19.42 -2.50 24.88
CA ASP A 251 -19.24 -2.61 26.34
C ASP A 251 -19.68 -1.26 26.96
N GLY A 252 -20.94 -0.94 26.73
CA GLY A 252 -21.68 0.16 27.30
C GLY A 252 -22.32 -0.27 28.60
N ASP A 253 -21.81 0.29 29.68
CA ASP A 253 -22.52 0.55 30.93
C ASP A 253 -22.46 -0.54 32.03
N SER A 254 -21.28 -0.67 32.66
CA SER A 254 -21.17 -1.15 34.04
C SER A 254 -20.73 -0.01 34.97
N ASN A 255 -21.58 1.00 35.15
CA ASN A 255 -21.48 1.97 36.25
C ASN A 255 -22.78 1.94 37.08
N ASP A 256 -23.13 0.77 37.61
CA ASP A 256 -24.13 0.63 38.67
C ASP A 256 -23.50 1.12 40.00
N TYR A 257 -23.46 2.45 40.17
CA TYR A 257 -23.14 3.09 41.44
C TYR A 257 -24.31 2.94 42.41
N GLY A 258 -24.18 1.96 43.29
CA GLY A 258 -24.73 1.87 44.65
C GLY A 258 -25.98 2.70 45.00
N LEU A 259 -27.12 2.01 45.06
CA LEU A 259 -28.21 2.33 45.99
C LEU A 259 -28.76 1.04 46.60
N HIS A 260 -28.17 0.59 47.71
CA HIS A 260 -28.83 -0.36 48.60
C HIS A 260 -30.04 0.32 49.26
N PRO A 261 -31.26 -0.26 49.18
CA PRO A 261 -32.38 0.24 49.96
C PRO A 261 -32.11 -0.09 51.44
N GLN A 262 -32.00 0.93 52.29
CA GLN A 262 -32.10 0.74 53.74
C GLN A 262 -33.51 0.20 54.05
N GLN A 263 -33.59 -1.09 54.35
CA GLN A 263 -34.80 -1.71 54.86
C GLN A 263 -35.11 -1.09 56.24
N THR A 264 -36.23 -0.38 56.28
CA THR A 264 -36.91 0.08 57.47
C THR A 264 -37.35 -1.12 58.30
N ALA A 265 -36.64 -1.40 59.39
CA ALA A 265 -37.08 -2.33 60.42
C ALA A 265 -38.34 -1.76 61.11
N ARG A 266 -39.51 -2.26 60.71
CA ARG A 266 -40.78 -2.02 61.40
C ARG A 266 -40.95 -3.02 62.53
N ASP A 267 -41.31 -2.46 63.68
CA ASP A 267 -41.76 -3.12 64.90
C ASP A 267 -42.84 -4.19 64.65
N VAL A 268 -42.66 -5.34 65.33
CA VAL A 268 -43.73 -6.32 65.56
C VAL A 268 -43.81 -6.57 67.07
N PRO A 269 -44.87 -6.13 67.77
CA PRO A 269 -45.11 -6.53 69.15
C PRO A 269 -45.75 -7.92 69.22
N ARG A 270 -45.24 -8.75 70.13
CA ARG A 270 -45.80 -10.05 70.53
C ARG A 270 -47.22 -9.88 71.07
N GLN A 271 -48.14 -10.72 70.61
CA GLN A 271 -49.37 -11.03 71.35
C GLN A 271 -49.29 -12.44 71.91
N ALA A 272 -49.83 -12.56 73.12
CA ALA A 272 -50.06 -13.77 73.90
C ALA A 272 -51.26 -14.56 73.37
#